data_AF-A0A381Z7Y3-F1
#
_entry.id   AF-A0A381Z7Y3-F1
#
_cell.length_a   1.000
_cell.length_b   1.000
_cell.length_c   1.000
_cell.angle_alpha   90.00
_cell.angle_beta   90.00
_cell.angle_gamma   90.00
#
_symmetry.space_group_name_H-M   'P 1'
#
loop_
_entity.id
_entity.type
_entity.pdbx_description
1 polymer ?
#
loop_
_entity_poly.entity_id
_entity_poly.type
_entity_poly.pdbx_seq_one_letter_code
_entity_poly.pdbx_strand_id
1 'polypeptide(L)'
;MTDSETPVWVGSPCFFSMSVHYALALVVLMIHLVFFWAAEGPAVEGEGGLVYVIGALKSVLNVSGVLGFIVVLFALAKVNHYLNLSTSNKWTATWLILNGTMPLLTVLADISGKILATYTEDVIYIPQWLQVHYLALGILSSGSMIVLTILYQRAFQYAITDRRIYIRKQFLYFDTSAHGISFANIENLKVDPSIIGRILGFGNVHVVTASGMGLREDETGVGAGLAANTESILTERGRGLAHFVFGWVSAQRQRTTVDQDPEDCLYGVRDPLKIYRLIHELSDRIPIS
;
A
#
# COMPACT_ATOMS: atom_id res chain seq x y z
N MET A 1 22.65 -21.83 1.56
CA MET A 1 22.45 -23.27 1.27
C MET A 1 23.75 -23.97 1.61
N THR A 2 23.71 -25.03 2.39
CA THR A 2 24.87 -25.91 2.63
C THR A 2 24.98 -26.92 1.49
N ASP A 3 26.19 -27.37 1.17
CA ASP A 3 26.46 -28.27 0.01
C ASP A 3 25.75 -29.65 0.07
N SER A 4 25.08 -29.96 1.18
CA SER A 4 24.36 -31.21 1.43
C SER A 4 22.84 -31.16 1.18
N GLU A 5 22.27 -29.98 0.91
CA GLU A 5 20.83 -29.83 0.69
C GLU A 5 20.51 -29.66 -0.79
N THR A 6 19.47 -30.35 -1.26
CA THR A 6 19.04 -30.27 -2.67
C THR A 6 17.82 -29.36 -2.80
N PRO A 7 17.85 -28.32 -3.65
CA PRO A 7 16.69 -27.47 -3.88
C PRO A 7 15.64 -28.26 -4.67
N VAL A 8 14.48 -28.49 -4.05
CA VAL A 8 13.35 -29.19 -4.67
C VAL A 8 12.45 -28.20 -5.40
N TRP A 9 12.30 -26.99 -4.84
CA TRP A 9 11.49 -25.94 -5.44
C TRP A 9 12.06 -24.56 -5.13
N VAL A 10 11.96 -23.64 -6.09
CA VAL A 10 12.32 -22.23 -5.94
C VAL A 10 11.20 -21.39 -6.54
N GLY A 11 10.82 -20.32 -5.86
CA GLY A 11 9.82 -19.39 -6.36
C GLY A 11 9.90 -18.01 -5.73
N SER A 12 8.99 -17.15 -6.16
CA SER A 12 8.84 -15.78 -5.71
C SER A 12 7.37 -15.38 -5.77
N PRO A 13 6.97 -14.26 -5.15
CA PRO A 13 5.61 -13.75 -5.28
C PRO A 13 5.25 -13.54 -6.76
N CYS A 14 4.07 -13.99 -7.17
CA CYS A 14 3.59 -13.83 -8.54
C CYS A 14 3.08 -12.41 -8.79
N PHE A 15 3.06 -11.97 -10.04
CA PHE A 15 2.59 -10.61 -10.39
C PHE A 15 1.14 -10.37 -9.92
N PHE A 16 0.29 -11.39 -10.05
CA PHE A 16 -1.12 -11.31 -9.67
C PHE A 16 -1.33 -11.13 -8.18
N SER A 17 -0.38 -11.54 -7.33
CA SER A 17 -0.48 -11.32 -5.87
C SER A 17 -0.49 -9.84 -5.51
N MET A 18 0.07 -8.99 -6.38
CA MET A 18 0.11 -7.54 -6.21
C MET A 18 -0.99 -6.79 -6.98
N SER A 19 -1.94 -7.50 -7.59
CA SER A 19 -3.02 -6.94 -8.42
C SER A 19 -3.78 -5.78 -7.76
N VAL A 20 -4.03 -5.86 -6.46
CA VAL A 20 -4.75 -4.81 -5.71
C VAL A 20 -3.94 -3.52 -5.62
N HIS A 21 -2.60 -3.58 -5.51
CA HIS A 21 -1.73 -2.39 -5.51
C HIS A 21 -1.73 -1.71 -6.88
N TYR A 22 -1.71 -2.50 -7.97
CA TYR A 22 -1.81 -1.96 -9.33
C TYR A 22 -3.19 -1.34 -9.61
N ALA A 23 -4.26 -1.99 -9.13
CA ALA A 23 -5.61 -1.44 -9.22
C ALA A 23 -5.73 -0.12 -8.44
N LEU A 24 -5.15 -0.04 -7.25
CA LEU A 24 -5.11 1.19 -6.46
C LEU A 24 -4.33 2.31 -7.18
N ALA A 25 -3.17 2.00 -7.76
CA ALA A 25 -2.41 2.95 -8.57
C ALA A 25 -3.24 3.49 -9.74
N LEU A 26 -3.98 2.61 -10.42
CA LEU A 26 -4.88 3.00 -11.51
C LEU A 26 -6.03 3.88 -11.02
N VAL A 27 -6.65 3.55 -9.88
CA VAL A 27 -7.71 4.38 -9.28
C VAL A 27 -7.19 5.78 -8.95
N VAL A 28 -6.00 5.88 -8.37
CA VAL A 28 -5.37 7.17 -8.08
C VAL A 28 -5.10 7.94 -9.37
N LEU A 29 -4.56 7.30 -10.40
CA LEU A 29 -4.38 7.93 -11.72
C LEU A 29 -5.70 8.45 -12.28
N MET A 30 -6.76 7.64 -12.23
CA MET A 30 -8.07 8.02 -12.74
C MET A 30 -8.65 9.23 -12.02
N ILE A 31 -8.49 9.32 -10.69
CA ILE A 31 -8.92 10.51 -9.93
C ILE A 31 -8.18 11.75 -10.44
N HIS A 32 -6.85 11.67 -10.61
CA HIS A 32 -6.07 12.78 -11.14
C HIS A 32 -6.51 13.17 -12.56
N LEU A 33 -6.76 12.19 -13.44
CA LEU A 33 -7.23 12.44 -14.80
C LEU A 33 -8.62 13.08 -14.84
N VAL A 34 -9.54 12.65 -13.96
CA VAL A 34 -10.89 13.23 -13.87
C VAL A 34 -10.85 14.68 -13.42
N PHE A 35 -10.01 15.02 -12.43
CA PHE A 35 -9.85 16.41 -12.00
C PHE A 35 -9.10 17.27 -13.03
N PHE A 36 -8.10 16.70 -13.72
CA PHE A 36 -7.45 17.37 -14.84
C PHE A 36 -8.43 17.67 -15.97
N TRP A 37 -9.25 16.68 -16.37
CA TRP A 37 -10.29 16.85 -17.38
C TRP A 37 -11.36 17.85 -16.93
N ALA A 38 -11.73 17.88 -15.65
CA ALA A 38 -12.68 18.86 -15.16
C ALA A 38 -12.15 20.31 -15.28
N ALA A 39 -10.86 20.49 -15.00
CA ALA A 39 -10.19 21.79 -15.03
C ALA A 39 -9.82 22.30 -16.44
N GLU A 40 -9.29 21.43 -17.30
CA GLU A 40 -8.75 21.81 -18.63
C GLU A 40 -9.57 21.26 -19.81
N GLY A 41 -10.42 20.25 -19.55
CA GLY A 41 -11.17 19.58 -20.61
C GLY A 41 -12.25 20.47 -21.24
N PRO A 42 -12.61 20.19 -22.50
CA PRO A 42 -13.59 20.97 -23.25
C PRO A 42 -14.95 20.98 -22.55
N ALA A 43 -15.76 22.00 -22.88
CA ALA A 43 -17.14 22.04 -22.44
C ALA A 43 -17.89 20.79 -22.92
N VAL A 44 -18.79 20.29 -22.07
CA VAL A 44 -19.64 19.14 -22.39
C VAL A 44 -20.87 19.69 -23.11
N GLU A 45 -20.90 19.55 -24.42
CA GLU A 45 -21.96 20.06 -25.29
C GLU A 45 -22.73 18.90 -25.95
N GLY A 46 -24.05 19.07 -26.11
CA GLY A 46 -24.92 18.08 -26.75
C GLY A 46 -26.29 17.97 -26.10
N GLU A 47 -27.19 17.26 -26.77
CA GLU A 47 -28.55 16.99 -26.30
C GLU A 47 -28.65 15.56 -25.74
N GLY A 48 -29.25 15.41 -24.56
CA GLY A 48 -29.51 14.10 -23.94
C GLY A 48 -29.27 14.08 -22.43
N GLY A 49 -29.98 13.18 -21.73
CA GLY A 49 -29.90 13.07 -20.27
C GLY A 49 -28.49 12.73 -19.75
N LEU A 50 -27.74 11.87 -20.45
CA LEU A 50 -26.38 11.50 -20.06
C LEU A 50 -25.40 12.69 -20.17
N VAL A 51 -25.53 13.52 -21.22
CA VAL A 51 -24.71 14.72 -21.43
C VAL A 51 -24.94 15.72 -20.29
N TYR A 52 -26.20 15.91 -19.89
CA TYR A 52 -26.55 16.76 -18.75
C TYR A 52 -25.91 16.27 -17.44
N VAL A 53 -25.97 14.96 -17.16
CA VAL A 53 -25.35 14.38 -15.95
C VAL A 53 -23.84 14.57 -15.95
N ILE A 54 -23.16 14.32 -17.07
CA ILE A 54 -21.71 14.50 -17.19
C ILE A 54 -21.33 15.98 -17.07
N GLY A 55 -22.10 16.89 -17.67
CA GLY A 55 -21.90 18.33 -17.55
C GLY A 55 -22.07 18.82 -16.12
N ALA A 56 -23.10 18.35 -15.42
CA ALA A 56 -23.30 18.65 -14.00
C ALA A 56 -22.13 18.16 -13.14
N LEU A 57 -21.67 16.93 -13.37
CA LEU A 57 -20.50 16.38 -12.68
C LEU A 57 -19.24 17.23 -12.92
N LYS A 58 -18.96 17.60 -14.19
CA LYS A 58 -17.83 18.49 -14.53
C LYS A 58 -17.93 19.82 -13.80
N SER A 59 -19.13 20.41 -13.75
CA SER A 59 -19.37 21.67 -13.05
C SER A 59 -19.06 21.56 -11.55
N VAL A 60 -19.53 20.50 -10.89
CA VAL A 60 -19.26 20.26 -9.47
C VAL A 60 -17.76 20.11 -9.22
N LEU A 61 -17.08 19.31 -10.03
CA LEU A 61 -15.63 19.11 -9.91
C LEU A 61 -14.86 20.42 -10.12
N ASN A 62 -15.22 21.20 -11.13
CA ASN A 62 -14.57 22.47 -11.44
C ASN A 62 -14.77 23.51 -10.31
N VAL A 63 -15.99 23.61 -9.76
CA VAL A 63 -16.29 24.50 -8.63
C VAL A 63 -15.54 24.08 -7.37
N SER A 64 -15.45 22.77 -7.11
CA SER A 64 -14.73 22.24 -5.95
C SER A 64 -13.21 22.41 -6.07
N GLY A 65 -12.69 22.44 -7.31
CA GLY A 65 -11.29 22.63 -7.64
C GLY A 65 -10.35 21.75 -6.81
N VAL A 66 -9.28 22.37 -6.30
CA VAL A 66 -8.24 21.69 -5.51
C VAL A 66 -8.77 21.18 -4.17
N LEU A 67 -9.73 21.87 -3.56
CA LEU A 67 -10.31 21.45 -2.28
C LEU A 67 -11.11 20.16 -2.43
N GLY A 68 -11.93 20.05 -3.47
CA GLY A 68 -12.65 18.81 -3.78
C GLY A 68 -11.68 17.65 -4.05
N PHE A 69 -10.60 17.92 -4.78
CA PHE A 69 -9.55 16.94 -5.04
C PHE A 69 -8.89 16.41 -3.76
N ILE A 70 -8.52 17.31 -2.84
CA ILE A 70 -7.96 16.96 -1.53
C ILE A 70 -8.91 16.05 -0.75
N VAL A 71 -10.20 16.42 -0.71
CA VAL A 71 -11.23 15.64 0.00
C VAL A 71 -11.35 14.23 -0.60
N VAL A 72 -11.37 14.11 -1.92
CA VAL A 72 -11.46 12.80 -2.60
C VAL A 72 -10.23 11.92 -2.29
N LEU A 73 -9.02 12.48 -2.30
CA LEU A 73 -7.81 11.72 -1.97
C LEU A 73 -7.78 11.25 -0.52
N PHE A 74 -8.15 12.10 0.44
CA PHE A 74 -8.23 11.68 1.84
C PHE A 74 -9.38 10.71 2.11
N ALA A 75 -10.50 10.85 1.41
CA ALA A 75 -11.58 9.86 1.45
C ALA A 75 -11.10 8.51 0.92
N LEU A 76 -10.36 8.49 -0.19
CA LEU A 76 -9.74 7.26 -0.71
C LEU A 76 -8.76 6.66 0.30
N ALA A 77 -7.92 7.47 0.94
CA ALA A 77 -7.02 7.01 2.01
C ALA A 77 -7.79 6.36 3.15
N LYS A 78 -8.88 6.99 3.61
CA LYS A 78 -9.72 6.47 4.69
C LYS A 78 -10.45 5.20 4.28
N VAL A 79 -10.99 5.14 3.05
CA VAL A 79 -11.67 3.94 2.52
C VAL A 79 -10.69 2.79 2.38
N ASN A 80 -9.50 3.02 1.81
CA ASN A 80 -8.47 1.98 1.68
C ASN A 80 -8.08 1.42 3.06
N HIS A 81 -7.93 2.29 4.06
CA HIS A 81 -7.65 1.89 5.43
C HIS A 81 -8.84 1.16 6.09
N TYR A 82 -10.07 1.62 5.88
CA TYR A 82 -11.27 1.03 6.48
C TYR A 82 -11.61 -0.34 5.89
N LEU A 83 -11.43 -0.51 4.58
CA LEU A 83 -11.70 -1.77 3.90
C LEU A 83 -10.67 -2.87 4.23
N ASN A 84 -9.54 -2.51 4.85
CA ASN A 84 -8.44 -3.41 5.20
C ASN A 84 -8.10 -4.38 4.04
N LEU A 85 -8.07 -3.84 2.82
CA LEU A 85 -7.65 -4.59 1.64
C LEU A 85 -6.19 -5.00 1.80
N SER A 86 -5.68 -5.90 0.95
CA SER A 86 -4.25 -6.26 0.96
C SER A 86 -3.31 -5.05 0.74
N THR A 87 -3.85 -3.91 0.33
CA THR A 87 -3.21 -2.59 0.20
C THR A 87 -3.27 -1.73 1.48
N SER A 88 -3.75 -2.25 2.61
CA SER A 88 -3.87 -1.51 3.88
C SER A 88 -2.59 -1.56 4.73
N ASN A 89 -1.43 -1.75 4.11
CA ASN A 89 -0.16 -1.66 4.81
C ASN A 89 0.20 -0.19 5.14
N LYS A 90 1.06 0.01 6.15
CA LYS A 90 1.50 1.34 6.59
C LYS A 90 2.08 2.16 5.43
N TRP A 91 2.85 1.51 4.55
CA TRP A 91 3.49 2.15 3.41
C TRP A 91 2.49 2.74 2.40
N THR A 92 1.46 1.99 2.03
CA THR A 92 0.41 2.41 1.09
C THR A 92 -0.46 3.50 1.70
N ALA A 93 -0.75 3.40 3.00
CA ALA A 93 -1.45 4.46 3.72
C ALA A 93 -0.64 5.77 3.73
N THR A 94 0.66 5.71 4.02
CA THR A 94 1.55 6.88 3.94
C THR A 94 1.60 7.44 2.51
N TRP A 95 1.70 6.59 1.49
CA TRP A 95 1.70 7.02 0.10
C TRP A 95 0.39 7.73 -0.29
N LEU A 96 -0.78 7.22 0.10
CA LEU A 96 -2.07 7.87 -0.15
C LEU A 96 -2.18 9.22 0.57
N ILE A 97 -1.69 9.30 1.81
CA ILE A 97 -1.67 10.55 2.56
C ILE A 97 -0.77 11.58 1.87
N LEU A 98 0.44 11.21 1.44
CA LEU A 98 1.35 12.10 0.72
C LEU A 98 0.71 12.70 -0.55
N ASN A 99 -0.07 11.90 -1.28
CA ASN A 99 -0.82 12.36 -2.44
C ASN A 99 -1.84 13.47 -2.08
N GLY A 100 -2.54 13.36 -0.95
CA GLY A 100 -3.47 14.39 -0.47
C GLY A 100 -2.78 15.58 0.18
N THR A 101 -1.64 15.37 0.84
CA THR A 101 -0.90 16.43 1.53
C THR A 101 -0.21 17.38 0.55
N MET A 102 0.31 16.91 -0.58
CA MET A 102 0.92 17.76 -1.62
C MET A 102 0.01 18.93 -2.07
N PRO A 103 -1.22 18.69 -2.60
CA PRO A 103 -2.14 19.76 -2.96
C PRO A 103 -2.56 20.60 -1.76
N LEU A 104 -2.75 19.99 -0.58
CA LEU A 104 -3.09 20.73 0.63
C LEU A 104 -2.02 21.77 0.99
N LEU A 105 -0.74 21.41 0.92
CA LEU A 105 0.36 22.34 1.22
C LEU A 105 0.39 23.52 0.23
N THR A 106 0.13 23.28 -1.05
CA THR A 106 0.06 24.37 -2.04
C THR A 106 -1.09 25.34 -1.79
N VAL A 107 -2.27 24.82 -1.42
CA VAL A 107 -3.44 25.66 -1.08
C VAL A 107 -3.18 26.46 0.19
N LEU A 108 -2.58 25.84 1.21
CA LEU A 108 -2.21 26.55 2.44
C LEU A 108 -1.16 27.64 2.19
N ALA A 109 -0.21 27.39 1.30
CA ALA A 109 0.78 28.37 0.89
C ALA A 109 0.10 29.55 0.16
N ASP A 110 -0.74 29.29 -0.84
CA ASP A 110 -1.45 30.34 -1.57
C ASP A 110 -2.34 31.20 -0.64
N ILE A 111 -3.05 30.58 0.31
CA ILE A 111 -3.83 31.30 1.32
C ILE A 111 -2.92 32.15 2.23
N SER A 112 -1.81 31.60 2.72
CA SER A 112 -0.90 32.35 3.60
C SER A 112 -0.27 33.54 2.89
N GLY A 113 0.05 33.42 1.60
CA GLY A 113 0.53 34.51 0.76
C GLY A 113 -0.48 35.62 0.58
N LYS A 114 -1.73 35.26 0.27
CA LYS A 114 -2.83 36.23 0.14
C LYS A 114 -3.06 37.00 1.45
N ILE A 115 -2.99 36.31 2.59
CA ILE A 115 -3.10 36.95 3.91
C ILE A 115 -1.94 37.93 4.11
N LEU A 116 -0.70 37.50 3.88
CA LEU A 116 0.48 38.34 4.10
C LEU A 116 0.50 39.56 3.19
N ALA A 117 0.15 39.40 1.90
CA ALA A 117 0.05 40.48 0.93
C ALA A 117 -0.97 41.56 1.34
N THR A 118 -1.99 41.21 2.14
CA THR A 118 -2.94 42.19 2.69
C THR A 118 -2.28 43.15 3.69
N TYR A 119 -1.19 42.72 4.34
CA TYR A 119 -0.49 43.50 5.37
C TYR A 119 0.77 44.18 4.86
N THR A 120 1.45 43.63 3.85
CA THR A 120 2.78 44.11 3.41
C THR A 120 2.75 44.98 2.17
N GLU A 121 1.60 45.17 1.51
CA GLU A 121 1.42 45.82 0.19
C GLU A 121 2.27 45.23 -0.97
N ASP A 122 3.26 44.38 -0.67
CA ASP A 122 4.08 43.62 -1.60
C ASP A 122 3.42 42.31 -2.03
N VAL A 123 3.47 42.04 -3.34
CA VAL A 123 3.04 40.77 -3.93
C VAL A 123 4.14 39.73 -3.75
N ILE A 124 4.02 38.92 -2.70
CA ILE A 124 4.88 37.74 -2.51
C ILE A 124 4.40 36.64 -3.47
N TYR A 125 5.25 36.25 -4.42
CA TYR A 125 4.94 35.16 -5.35
C TYR A 125 5.03 33.81 -4.62
N ILE A 126 3.88 33.22 -4.30
CA ILE A 126 3.78 31.91 -3.65
C ILE A 126 3.30 30.88 -4.67
N PRO A 127 3.82 29.63 -4.66
CA PRO A 127 3.36 28.57 -5.55
C PRO A 127 1.85 28.35 -5.46
N GLN A 128 1.20 28.46 -6.63
CA GLN A 128 -0.22 28.17 -6.81
C GLN A 128 -0.43 26.80 -7.45
N TRP A 129 -1.57 26.18 -7.16
CA TRP A 129 -1.94 24.92 -7.80
C TRP A 129 -2.43 25.18 -9.24
N LEU A 130 -1.58 24.87 -10.21
CA LEU A 130 -1.92 24.90 -11.64
C LEU A 130 -2.56 23.59 -12.11
N GLN A 131 -3.35 23.64 -13.17
CA GLN A 131 -4.05 22.50 -13.76
C GLN A 131 -3.10 21.33 -14.11
N VAL A 132 -1.90 21.65 -14.62
CA VAL A 132 -0.87 20.64 -14.95
C VAL A 132 -0.44 19.81 -13.74
N HIS A 133 -0.55 20.32 -12.52
CA HIS A 133 -0.16 19.58 -11.31
C HIS A 133 -1.05 18.36 -11.07
N TYR A 134 -2.33 18.38 -11.48
CA TYR A 134 -3.17 17.20 -11.43
C TYR A 134 -2.58 16.06 -12.27
N LEU A 135 -2.19 16.35 -13.51
CA LEU A 135 -1.62 15.33 -14.39
C LEU A 135 -0.23 14.89 -13.90
N ALA A 136 0.64 15.84 -13.55
CA ALA A 136 2.00 15.57 -13.12
C ALA A 136 2.04 14.72 -11.84
N LEU A 137 1.27 15.08 -10.81
CA LEU A 137 1.17 14.31 -9.57
C LEU A 137 0.53 12.94 -9.83
N GLY A 138 -0.44 12.84 -10.74
CA GLY A 138 -1.09 11.58 -11.10
C GLY A 138 -0.13 10.57 -11.72
N ILE A 139 0.68 11.01 -12.68
CA ILE A 139 1.70 10.17 -13.33
C ILE A 139 2.79 9.79 -12.32
N LEU A 140 3.31 10.76 -11.57
CA LEU A 140 4.38 10.53 -10.59
C LEU A 140 3.93 9.56 -9.49
N SER A 141 2.75 9.78 -8.92
CA SER A 141 2.21 8.94 -7.85
C SER A 141 1.97 7.52 -8.34
N SER A 142 1.24 7.36 -9.43
CA SER A 142 0.89 6.03 -9.97
C SER A 142 2.14 5.27 -10.42
N GLY A 143 3.07 5.96 -11.08
CA GLY A 143 4.38 5.41 -11.43
C GLY A 143 5.17 4.97 -10.19
N SER A 144 5.23 5.80 -9.14
CA SER A 144 5.93 5.45 -7.90
C SER A 144 5.34 4.20 -7.23
N MET A 145 4.01 4.08 -7.17
CA MET A 145 3.33 2.89 -6.61
C MET A 145 3.64 1.64 -7.43
N ILE A 146 3.58 1.72 -8.76
CA ILE A 146 3.91 0.58 -9.64
C ILE A 146 5.37 0.16 -9.44
N VAL A 147 6.30 1.11 -9.47
CA VAL A 147 7.74 0.84 -9.28
C VAL A 147 8.00 0.21 -7.92
N LEU A 148 7.48 0.78 -6.85
CA LEU A 148 7.67 0.27 -5.49
C LEU A 148 7.03 -1.12 -5.32
N THR A 149 5.87 -1.36 -5.94
CA THR A 149 5.23 -2.69 -5.96
C THR A 149 6.11 -3.72 -6.67
N ILE A 150 6.71 -3.38 -7.81
CA ILE A 150 7.64 -4.27 -8.54
C ILE A 150 8.89 -4.55 -7.71
N LEU A 151 9.46 -3.52 -7.07
CA LEU A 151 10.63 -3.67 -6.20
C LEU A 151 10.32 -4.57 -4.99
N TYR A 152 9.16 -4.37 -4.37
CA TYR A 152 8.69 -5.18 -3.25
C TYR A 152 8.46 -6.63 -3.68
N GLN A 153 7.81 -6.87 -4.82
CA GLN A 153 7.61 -8.22 -5.36
C GLN A 153 8.94 -8.95 -5.60
N ARG A 154 9.95 -8.24 -6.11
CA ARG A 154 11.29 -8.81 -6.40
C ARG A 154 12.14 -9.01 -5.15
N ALA A 155 11.76 -8.43 -4.01
CA ALA A 155 12.53 -8.52 -2.78
C ALA A 155 12.44 -9.90 -2.12
N PHE A 156 11.42 -10.70 -2.43
CA PHE A 156 11.20 -11.99 -1.77
C PHE A 156 11.55 -13.16 -2.70
N GLN A 157 12.34 -14.09 -2.16
CA GLN A 157 12.70 -15.34 -2.80
C GLN A 157 12.47 -16.48 -1.81
N TYR A 158 11.82 -17.53 -2.30
CA TYR A 158 11.48 -18.71 -1.54
C TYR A 158 12.20 -19.92 -2.13
N ALA A 159 12.81 -20.74 -1.28
CA ALA A 159 13.39 -22.00 -1.69
C ALA A 159 12.99 -23.11 -0.71
N ILE A 160 12.51 -24.23 -1.24
CA ILE A 160 12.17 -25.42 -0.46
C ILE A 160 13.23 -26.47 -0.80
N THR A 161 13.96 -26.93 0.22
CA THR A 161 14.92 -28.04 0.11
C THR A 161 14.28 -29.33 0.63
N ASP A 162 15.07 -30.41 0.63
CA ASP A 162 14.70 -31.71 1.19
C ASP A 162 14.54 -31.68 2.73
N ARG A 163 15.10 -30.67 3.41
CA ARG A 163 15.09 -30.60 4.89
C ARG A 163 14.51 -29.31 5.47
N ARG A 164 14.54 -28.20 4.72
CA ARG A 164 14.20 -26.87 5.22
C ARG A 164 13.48 -26.02 4.18
N ILE A 165 12.70 -25.06 4.65
CA ILE A 165 12.12 -23.98 3.85
C ILE A 165 12.95 -22.73 4.12
N TYR A 166 13.57 -22.16 3.09
CA TYR A 166 14.27 -20.88 3.15
C TYR A 166 13.37 -19.76 2.63
N ILE A 167 13.21 -18.74 3.47
CA ILE A 167 12.59 -17.48 3.11
C ILE A 167 13.70 -16.42 3.12
N ARG A 168 13.96 -15.85 1.95
CA ARG A 168 14.97 -14.81 1.76
C ARG A 168 14.29 -13.52 1.36
N LYS A 169 14.49 -12.49 2.17
CA LYS A 169 14.16 -11.10 1.87
C LYS A 169 15.46 -10.37 1.50
N GLN A 170 15.47 -9.73 0.35
CA GLN A 170 16.50 -8.81 -0.09
C GLN A 170 15.81 -7.56 -0.63
N PHE A 171 15.48 -6.63 0.27
CA PHE A 171 14.86 -5.36 -0.13
C PHE A 171 15.96 -4.31 -0.36
N LEU A 172 16.11 -3.93 -1.63
CA LEU A 172 16.96 -2.82 -2.07
C LEU A 172 18.41 -2.83 -1.52
N TYR A 173 19.01 -4.02 -1.36
CA TYR A 173 20.37 -4.25 -0.81
C TYR A 173 20.62 -3.84 0.65
N PHE A 174 19.82 -2.95 1.23
CA PHE A 174 20.00 -2.47 2.62
C PHE A 174 19.40 -3.41 3.66
N ASP A 175 18.34 -4.13 3.32
CA ASP A 175 17.64 -5.03 4.24
C ASP A 175 17.69 -6.46 3.67
N THR A 176 18.66 -7.23 4.17
CA THR A 176 18.86 -8.63 3.81
C THR A 176 18.58 -9.49 5.04
N SER A 177 17.49 -10.25 4.97
CA SER A 177 17.06 -11.19 5.99
C SER A 177 16.88 -12.55 5.34
N ALA A 178 17.44 -13.60 5.93
CA ALA A 178 17.32 -14.95 5.42
C ALA A 178 17.10 -15.88 6.61
N HIS A 179 15.94 -16.53 6.64
CA HIS A 179 15.59 -17.47 7.69
C HIS A 179 15.19 -18.81 7.09
N GLY A 180 15.57 -19.89 7.77
CA GLY A 180 15.30 -21.26 7.35
C GLY A 180 14.47 -21.98 8.40
N ILE A 181 13.32 -22.49 8.01
CA ILE A 181 12.43 -23.28 8.87
C ILE A 181 12.68 -24.77 8.58
N SER A 182 13.06 -25.54 9.60
CA SER A 182 13.25 -26.99 9.48
C SER A 182 11.91 -27.71 9.49
N PHE A 183 11.73 -28.74 8.65
CA PHE A 183 10.49 -29.53 8.62
C PHE A 183 10.15 -30.18 9.97
N ALA A 184 11.17 -30.59 10.74
CA ALA A 184 10.98 -31.18 12.07
C ALA A 184 10.33 -30.23 13.09
N ASN A 185 10.35 -28.91 12.84
CA ASN A 185 9.78 -27.90 13.73
C ASN A 185 8.39 -27.41 13.27
N ILE A 186 7.88 -27.92 12.14
CA ILE A 186 6.58 -27.52 11.60
C ILE A 186 5.49 -28.34 12.29
N GLU A 187 4.57 -27.67 12.97
CA GLU A 187 3.42 -28.32 13.61
C GLU A 187 2.19 -28.33 12.70
N ASN A 188 2.00 -27.26 11.92
CA ASN A 188 0.84 -27.13 11.06
C ASN A 188 1.17 -26.26 9.83
N LEU A 189 0.47 -26.55 8.73
CA LEU A 189 0.54 -25.77 7.50
C LEU A 189 -0.87 -25.29 7.14
N LYS A 190 -1.04 -23.98 6.93
CA LYS A 190 -2.33 -23.39 6.56
C LYS A 190 -2.21 -22.68 5.21
N VAL A 191 -3.09 -23.04 4.29
CA VAL A 191 -3.22 -22.35 2.99
C VAL A 191 -4.37 -21.35 3.08
N ASP A 192 -4.09 -20.09 2.79
CA ASP A 192 -5.11 -19.03 2.75
C ASP A 192 -5.08 -18.28 1.42
N PRO A 193 -5.80 -18.76 0.40
CA PRO A 193 -5.97 -18.03 -0.84
C PRO A 193 -7.14 -17.05 -0.68
N SER A 194 -6.85 -15.76 -0.85
CA SER A 194 -7.85 -14.69 -0.89
C SER A 194 -8.86 -14.94 -2.03
N ILE A 195 -10.04 -14.31 -1.98
CA ILE A 195 -11.07 -14.48 -3.03
C ILE A 195 -10.49 -14.18 -4.42
N ILE A 196 -9.72 -13.09 -4.54
CA ILE A 196 -9.04 -12.71 -5.78
C ILE A 196 -7.94 -13.73 -6.13
N GLY A 197 -7.23 -14.26 -5.13
CA GLY A 197 -6.20 -15.27 -5.28
C GLY A 197 -6.73 -16.60 -5.82
N ARG A 198 -7.93 -17.02 -5.40
CA ARG A 198 -8.59 -18.23 -5.92
C ARG A 198 -8.92 -18.11 -7.41
N ILE A 199 -9.32 -16.93 -7.86
CA ILE A 199 -9.64 -16.67 -9.27
C ILE A 199 -8.36 -16.57 -10.10
N LEU A 200 -7.33 -15.91 -9.58
CA LEU A 200 -6.07 -15.64 -10.29
C LEU A 200 -4.99 -16.71 -10.09
N GLY A 201 -5.26 -17.75 -9.28
CA GLY A 201 -4.37 -18.89 -9.07
C GLY A 201 -3.19 -18.63 -8.14
N PHE A 202 -3.33 -17.73 -7.15
CA PHE A 202 -2.30 -17.44 -6.16
C PHE A 202 -2.83 -17.50 -4.73
N GLY A 203 -1.95 -17.68 -3.76
CA GLY A 203 -2.30 -17.58 -2.35
C GLY A 203 -1.08 -17.68 -1.44
N ASN A 204 -1.34 -17.59 -0.14
CA ASN A 204 -0.30 -17.64 0.87
C ASN A 204 -0.29 -19.00 1.57
N VAL A 205 0.89 -19.48 1.91
CA VAL A 205 1.06 -20.69 2.72
C VAL A 205 1.78 -20.31 4.00
N HIS A 206 1.06 -20.39 5.11
CA HIS A 206 1.55 -20.10 6.46
C HIS A 206 2.10 -21.37 7.09
N VAL A 207 3.30 -21.26 7.62
CA VAL A 207 3.98 -22.35 8.34
C VAL A 207 3.89 -22.01 9.82
N VAL A 208 3.23 -22.86 10.60
CA VAL A 208 3.12 -22.70 12.06
C VAL A 208 4.14 -23.62 12.72
N THR A 209 5.05 -23.06 13.51
CA THR A 209 6.09 -23.82 14.22
C THR A 209 5.83 -23.89 15.72
N ALA A 210 6.40 -24.91 16.37
CA ALA A 210 6.33 -25.11 17.82
C ALA A 210 6.88 -23.93 18.66
N SER A 211 7.71 -23.08 18.05
CA SER A 211 8.27 -21.88 18.69
C SER A 211 7.33 -20.67 18.66
N GLY A 212 6.10 -20.82 18.15
CA GLY A 212 5.17 -19.71 17.95
C GLY A 212 5.50 -18.82 16.75
N MET A 213 6.44 -19.23 15.87
CA MET A 213 6.67 -18.54 14.60
C MET A 213 5.43 -18.75 13.73
N GLY A 214 4.84 -17.66 13.23
CA GLY A 214 3.53 -17.65 12.57
C GLY A 214 2.34 -17.30 13.48
N LEU A 215 2.57 -17.05 14.78
CA LEU A 215 1.58 -16.54 15.74
C LEU A 215 2.13 -15.27 16.41
N ARG A 216 1.81 -14.09 15.87
CA ARG A 216 1.98 -12.81 16.59
C ARG A 216 0.64 -12.38 17.19
N GLU A 217 0.63 -12.16 18.51
CA GLU A 217 -0.36 -11.28 19.13
C GLU A 217 0.02 -9.85 18.74
N ASP A 218 -0.94 -9.09 18.20
CA ASP A 218 -0.76 -7.69 17.79
C ASP A 218 -0.50 -6.79 19.01
N GLU A 219 0.66 -6.92 19.64
CA GLU A 219 1.23 -5.86 20.44
C GLU A 219 1.90 -4.86 19.49
N THR A 220 1.21 -3.77 19.20
CA THR A 220 1.77 -2.43 19.41
C THR A 220 0.75 -1.37 19.01
N GLY A 221 0.46 -0.52 19.98
CA GLY A 221 -0.50 0.55 19.90
C GLY A 221 -0.15 1.61 18.86
N VAL A 222 -1.20 2.28 18.42
CA VAL A 222 -1.27 3.73 18.23
C VAL A 222 0.07 4.40 17.86
N GLY A 223 0.31 4.57 16.55
CA GLY A 223 0.96 5.78 16.03
C GLY A 223 2.43 6.07 16.40
N ALA A 224 3.21 5.14 16.96
CA ALA A 224 4.58 5.45 17.43
C ALA A 224 5.67 5.53 16.33
N GLY A 225 5.39 5.09 15.09
CA GLY A 225 6.43 4.99 14.04
C GLY A 225 6.77 6.30 13.30
N LEU A 226 5.86 7.28 13.30
CA LEU A 226 6.10 8.61 12.71
C LEU A 226 6.39 9.68 13.78
N ALA A 227 6.16 9.36 15.06
CA ALA A 227 6.37 10.26 16.18
C ALA A 227 7.88 10.41 16.52
N ALA A 228 8.65 9.32 16.52
CA ALA A 228 10.04 9.36 16.99
C ALA A 228 11.00 10.24 16.15
N ASN A 229 10.67 10.52 14.88
CA ASN A 229 11.52 11.33 14.00
C ASN A 229 10.96 12.73 13.68
N THR A 230 9.80 13.08 14.24
CA THR A 230 9.15 14.40 14.02
C THR A 230 9.09 15.21 15.32
N GLU A 231 9.78 14.79 16.37
CA GLU A 231 9.83 15.49 17.66
C GLU A 231 10.55 16.84 17.61
N SER A 232 11.37 17.10 16.59
CA SER A 232 12.21 18.31 16.53
C SER A 232 11.68 19.45 15.65
N ILE A 233 10.59 19.29 14.90
CA ILE A 233 10.23 20.23 13.82
C ILE A 233 8.86 20.92 14.00
N LEU A 234 7.96 20.43 14.84
CA LEU A 234 6.58 20.96 14.93
C LEU A 234 6.27 21.65 16.26
N THR A 235 5.88 22.93 16.19
CA THR A 235 5.35 23.70 17.33
C THR A 235 4.06 23.06 17.88
N GLU A 236 3.79 23.19 19.19
CA GLU A 236 2.66 22.56 19.91
C GLU A 236 1.29 22.68 19.20
N ARG A 237 1.05 23.80 18.50
CA ARG A 237 -0.22 24.05 17.78
C ARG A 237 -0.35 23.27 16.47
N GLY A 238 0.75 22.97 15.79
CA GLY A 238 0.79 22.12 14.59
C GLY A 238 0.66 20.63 14.92
N ARG A 239 1.04 20.24 16.14
CA ARG A 239 0.89 18.89 16.69
C ARG A 239 -0.59 18.45 16.69
N GLY A 240 -1.51 19.30 17.14
CA GLY A 240 -2.93 18.94 17.25
C GLY A 240 -3.62 18.65 15.90
N LEU A 241 -3.33 19.44 14.86
CA LEU A 241 -3.95 19.27 13.54
C LEU A 241 -3.34 18.09 12.76
N ALA A 242 -2.02 17.90 12.86
CA ALA A 242 -1.37 16.72 12.31
C ALA A 242 -1.87 15.45 13.03
N HIS A 243 -1.94 15.44 14.36
CA HIS A 243 -2.52 14.31 15.10
C HIS A 243 -3.99 14.08 14.78
N PHE A 244 -4.78 15.10 14.45
CA PHE A 244 -6.17 14.92 14.06
C PHE A 244 -6.30 14.31 12.65
N VAL A 245 -5.59 14.82 11.65
CA VAL A 245 -5.65 14.29 10.27
C VAL A 245 -4.98 12.92 10.17
N PHE A 246 -3.78 12.76 10.72
CA PHE A 246 -3.05 11.49 10.68
C PHE A 246 -3.60 10.48 11.70
N GLY A 247 -4.08 10.93 12.86
CA GLY A 247 -4.70 10.08 13.89
C GLY A 247 -6.09 9.60 13.50
N TRP A 248 -6.90 10.42 12.83
CA TRP A 248 -8.22 9.98 12.34
C TRP A 248 -8.09 9.00 11.17
N VAL A 249 -7.12 9.21 10.27
CA VAL A 249 -6.82 8.24 9.21
C VAL A 249 -6.29 6.92 9.78
N SER A 250 -5.45 6.96 10.83
CA SER A 250 -4.88 5.77 11.49
C SER A 250 -5.71 5.15 12.62
N ALA A 251 -6.85 5.76 13.01
CA ALA A 251 -7.75 5.22 14.01
C ALA A 251 -8.38 3.92 13.50
N GLN A 252 -7.90 2.82 14.07
CA GLN A 252 -8.13 1.44 13.64
C GLN A 252 -9.44 0.87 14.21
N ARG A 253 -10.15 0.07 13.42
CA ARG A 253 -11.08 -0.94 13.94
C ARG A 253 -10.35 -2.28 13.96
N GLN A 254 -10.14 -2.80 15.17
CA GLN A 254 -9.47 -4.07 15.44
C GLN A 254 -10.20 -5.22 14.74
N ARG A 255 -9.49 -6.02 13.94
CA ARG A 255 -9.93 -7.35 13.54
C ARG A 255 -8.70 -8.25 13.48
N THR A 256 -8.78 -9.38 14.19
CA THR A 256 -7.80 -10.46 14.17
C THR A 256 -7.82 -11.10 12.77
N THR A 257 -6.85 -10.77 11.93
CA THR A 257 -6.63 -11.46 10.66
C THR A 257 -5.25 -12.10 10.70
N VAL A 258 -5.18 -13.38 10.36
CA VAL A 258 -3.94 -14.16 10.29
C VAL A 258 -2.94 -13.39 9.42
N ASP A 259 -1.78 -13.12 10.01
CA ASP A 259 -0.75 -12.26 9.47
C ASP A 259 -0.33 -12.70 8.06
N GLN A 260 -0.26 -11.76 7.13
CA GLN A 260 0.12 -11.99 5.74
C GLN A 260 1.52 -11.47 5.45
N ASP A 261 2.34 -11.26 6.48
CA ASP A 261 3.72 -10.79 6.29
C ASP A 261 4.53 -11.82 5.47
N PRO A 262 5.07 -11.44 4.29
CA PRO A 262 5.88 -12.32 3.45
C PRO A 262 7.19 -12.81 4.08
N GLU A 263 7.54 -12.33 5.27
CA GLU A 263 8.68 -12.82 6.06
C GLU A 263 8.38 -14.13 6.80
N ASP A 264 7.14 -14.33 7.24
CA ASP A 264 6.71 -15.49 8.03
C ASP A 264 5.87 -16.50 7.22
N CYS A 265 5.56 -16.18 5.96
CA CYS A 265 4.81 -17.06 5.07
C CYS A 265 5.34 -17.08 3.63
N LEU A 266 5.06 -18.17 2.92
CA LEU A 266 5.24 -18.23 1.48
C LEU A 266 4.14 -17.40 0.82
N TYR A 267 4.45 -16.12 0.57
CA TYR A 267 3.46 -15.14 0.11
C TYR A 267 3.29 -15.11 -1.40
N GLY A 268 2.03 -14.98 -1.84
CA GLY A 268 1.68 -14.69 -3.22
C GLY A 268 2.12 -15.77 -4.20
N VAL A 269 2.24 -17.02 -3.75
CA VAL A 269 2.78 -18.08 -4.58
C VAL A 269 1.71 -18.66 -5.50
N ARG A 270 2.13 -19.02 -6.72
CA ARG A 270 1.26 -19.63 -7.72
C ARG A 270 0.92 -21.08 -7.33
N ASP A 271 -0.34 -21.46 -7.49
CA ASP A 271 -0.87 -22.79 -7.14
C ASP A 271 -0.50 -23.24 -5.71
N PRO A 272 -0.93 -22.51 -4.66
CA PRO A 272 -0.48 -22.73 -3.29
C PRO A 272 -0.81 -24.14 -2.76
N LEU A 273 -1.86 -24.79 -3.28
CA LEU A 273 -2.22 -26.16 -2.92
C LEU A 273 -1.19 -27.21 -3.39
N LYS A 274 -0.51 -26.97 -4.51
CA LYS A 274 0.57 -27.87 -4.97
C LYS A 274 1.77 -27.79 -4.04
N ILE A 275 2.08 -26.59 -3.55
CA ILE A 275 3.18 -26.36 -2.60
C ILE A 275 2.86 -26.95 -1.24
N TYR A 276 1.62 -26.80 -0.77
CA TYR A 276 1.15 -27.47 0.44
C TYR A 276 1.38 -28.99 0.36
N ARG A 277 0.97 -29.63 -0.74
CA ARG A 277 1.16 -31.08 -0.95
C ARG A 277 2.63 -31.45 -1.00
N LEU A 278 3.45 -30.65 -1.68
CA LEU A 278 4.90 -30.86 -1.76
C LEU A 278 5.55 -30.83 -0.37
N ILE A 279 5.21 -29.84 0.46
CA ILE A 279 5.75 -29.72 1.82
C ILE A 279 5.32 -30.91 2.68
N HIS A 280 4.06 -31.32 2.59
CA HIS A 280 3.56 -32.49 3.31
C HIS A 280 4.30 -33.77 2.91
N GLU A 281 4.49 -33.99 1.60
CA GLU A 281 5.21 -35.16 1.09
C GLU A 281 6.69 -35.18 1.52
N LEU A 282 7.34 -34.01 1.56
CA LEU A 282 8.73 -33.90 2.04
C LEU A 282 8.81 -34.14 3.55
N SER A 283 7.84 -33.66 4.32
CA SER A 283 7.76 -33.88 5.77
C SER A 283 7.58 -35.35 6.11
N ASP A 284 6.71 -36.07 5.40
CA ASP A 284 6.43 -37.49 5.63
C ASP A 284 7.63 -38.41 5.30
N ARG A 285 8.53 -37.96 4.42
CA ARG A 285 9.74 -38.70 4.03
C ARG A 285 10.85 -38.64 5.08
N ILE A 286 10.74 -37.77 6.07
CA ILE A 286 11.75 -37.63 7.13
C ILE A 286 11.37 -38.61 8.26
N PRO A 287 12.14 -39.69 8.48
CA PRO A 287 11.86 -40.58 9.60
C PRO A 287 12.02 -39.80 10.91
N ILE A 288 10.99 -39.86 11.75
CA ILE A 288 11.00 -39.32 13.11
C ILE A 288 12.06 -40.12 13.87
N SER A 289 13.22 -39.52 14.12
CA SER A 289 14.31 -40.11 14.91
C SER A 289 14.14 -39.82 16.39
#